data_AF-A0A102D5G7-F1
#
_entry.id   AF-A0A102D5G7-F1
#
_cell.length_a   1.000
_cell.length_b   1.000
_cell.length_c   1.000
_cell.angle_alpha   90.00
_cell.angle_beta   90.00
_cell.angle_gamma   90.00
#
_symmetry.space_group_name_H-M   'P 1'
#
loop_
_entity.id
_entity.type
_entity.pdbx_description
1 polymer ?
#
loop_
_entity_poly.entity_id
_entity_poly.type
_entity_poly.pdbx_seq_one_letter_code
_entity_poly.pdbx_strand_id
1 'polypeptide(L)'
;MSARRGQFNWAAIFVVTVRLTGWLTVNALAAAGIIAVIAFAIGSFSLPLTMAQLANLADRYVAANAARQGQFNQIMTCGFAAAFLGVSFFRRAGFARALESTDHA
;
A
#
# COMPACT_ATOMS: atom_id res chain seq x y z
N MET A 1 9.34 10.62 47.32
CA MET A 1 8.80 9.66 46.32
C MET A 1 7.67 10.34 45.57
N SER A 2 7.94 10.97 44.42
CA SER A 2 6.87 11.51 43.56
C SER A 2 6.39 10.41 42.62
N ALA A 3 5.12 10.02 42.76
CA ALA A 3 4.47 9.13 41.83
C ALA A 3 4.34 9.86 40.49
N ARG A 4 5.22 9.56 39.52
CA ARG A 4 4.99 9.86 38.11
C ARG A 4 3.77 9.05 37.69
N ARG A 5 2.58 9.61 37.84
CA ARG A 5 1.39 9.15 37.11
C ARG A 5 1.79 9.18 35.64
N GLY A 6 1.85 8.01 35.01
CA GLY A 6 2.03 7.89 33.57
C GLY A 6 0.87 8.63 32.90
N GLN A 7 1.10 9.89 32.53
CA GLN A 7 0.14 10.66 31.77
C GLN A 7 0.12 10.04 30.37
N PHE A 8 -0.98 9.37 30.04
CA PHE A 8 -1.22 8.86 28.71
C PHE A 8 -1.30 10.07 27.76
N ASN A 9 -0.24 10.29 26.98
CA ASN A 9 -0.13 11.45 26.10
C ASN A 9 -0.97 11.20 24.83
N TRP A 10 -2.28 11.42 24.94
CA TRP A 10 -3.24 11.28 23.84
C TRP A 10 -2.85 12.11 22.61
N ALA A 11 -2.21 13.27 22.81
CA ALA A 11 -1.74 14.12 21.72
C ALA A 11 -0.59 13.46 20.94
N ALA A 12 0.39 12.89 21.64
CA ALA A 12 1.49 12.16 21.03
C ALA A 12 1.00 10.95 20.21
N ILE A 13 0.05 10.18 20.76
CA ILE A 13 -0.54 9.03 20.07
C ILE A 13 -1.25 9.49 18.78
N PHE A 14 -2.06 10.54 18.87
CA PHE A 14 -2.76 11.08 17.70
C PHE A 14 -1.80 11.52 16.59
N VAL A 15 -0.72 12.24 16.94
CA VAL A 15 0.30 12.69 15.98
C VAL A 15 0.97 11.49 15.29
N VAL A 16 1.35 10.47 16.06
CA VAL A 16 1.95 9.25 15.52
C VAL A 16 0.96 8.52 14.61
N THR A 17 -0.29 8.35 15.02
CA THR A 17 -1.31 7.67 14.20
C THR A 17 -1.55 8.38 12.87
N VAL A 18 -1.65 9.71 12.86
CA VAL A 18 -1.83 10.48 11.61
C VAL A 18 -0.62 10.34 10.70
N ARG A 19 0.61 10.44 11.24
CA ARG A 19 1.84 10.28 10.46
C ARG A 19 2.00 8.88 9.90
N LEU A 20 1.72 7.86 10.70
CA LEU A 20 1.74 6.46 10.26
C LEU A 20 0.70 6.21 9.18
N THR A 21 -0.52 6.71 9.36
CA THR A 21 -1.59 6.61 8.36
C THR A 21 -1.17 7.28 7.06
N GLY A 22 -0.64 8.51 7.11
CA GLY A 22 -0.13 9.21 5.93
C GLY A 22 0.99 8.44 5.23
N TRP A 23 1.93 7.87 5.99
CA TRP A 23 2.99 7.04 5.45
C TRP A 23 2.43 5.78 4.78
N LEU A 24 1.52 5.06 5.43
CA LEU A 24 0.86 3.86 4.88
C LEU A 24 0.10 4.18 3.59
N THR A 25 -0.73 5.23 3.59
CA THR A 25 -1.53 5.63 2.43
C THR A 25 -0.65 5.95 1.23
N VAL A 26 0.45 6.69 1.42
CA VAL A 26 1.35 7.02 0.31
C VAL A 26 2.07 5.78 -0.23
N ASN A 27 2.52 4.86 0.63
CA ASN A 27 3.15 3.62 0.15
C ASN A 27 2.13 2.72 -0.56
N ALA A 28 0.90 2.62 -0.06
CA ALA A 28 -0.18 1.88 -0.70
C ALA A 28 -0.55 2.47 -2.07
N LEU A 29 -0.65 3.80 -2.16
CA LEU A 29 -0.92 4.49 -3.42
C LEU A 29 0.22 4.30 -4.42
N ALA A 30 1.48 4.37 -3.97
CA ALA A 30 2.63 4.10 -4.82
C ALA A 30 2.69 2.64 -5.29
N ALA A 31 2.36 1.68 -4.43
CA ALA A 31 2.26 0.27 -4.81
C ALA A 31 1.15 0.04 -5.84
N ALA A 32 -0.03 0.65 -5.65
CA ALA A 32 -1.10 0.64 -6.64
C ALA A 32 -0.66 1.27 -7.96
N GLY A 33 0.08 2.38 -7.90
CA GLY A 33 0.67 3.05 -9.05
C GLY A 33 1.64 2.15 -9.84
N ILE A 34 2.48 1.36 -9.16
CA ILE A 34 3.37 0.39 -9.80
C ILE A 34 2.56 -0.65 -10.59
N ILE A 35 1.51 -1.22 -9.98
CA ILE A 35 0.64 -2.17 -10.67
C ILE A 35 -0.05 -1.52 -11.87
N ALA A 36 -0.53 -0.28 -11.72
CA ALA A 36 -1.15 0.48 -12.80
C ALA A 36 -0.17 0.74 -13.95
N VAL A 37 1.10 1.10 -13.66
CA VAL A 37 2.14 1.28 -14.68
C VAL A 37 2.49 -0.03 -15.38
N ILE A 38 2.52 -1.16 -14.67
CA ILE A 38 2.71 -2.48 -15.28
C ILE A 38 1.55 -2.79 -16.24
N ALA A 39 0.30 -2.57 -15.81
CA ALA A 39 -0.86 -2.76 -16.68
C ALA A 39 -0.80 -1.85 -17.92
N PHE A 40 -0.39 -0.60 -17.74
CA PHE A 40 -0.19 0.35 -18.84
C PHE A 40 0.93 -0.08 -19.79
N ALA A 41 2.02 -0.63 -19.26
CA ALA A 41 3.12 -1.19 -20.06
C ALA A 41 2.68 -2.43 -20.86
N ILE A 42 1.83 -3.29 -20.28
CA ILE A 42 1.19 -4.42 -20.99
C ILE A 42 0.32 -3.90 -22.14
N GLY A 43 -0.38 -2.78 -21.92
CA GLY A 43 -1.13 -2.06 -22.95
C GLY A 43 -0.25 -1.26 -23.92
N SER A 44 1.05 -1.54 -24.01
CA SER A 44 2.00 -0.84 -24.90
C SER A 44 2.01 0.68 -24.70
N PHE A 45 1.82 1.14 -23.46
CA PHE A 45 1.72 2.56 -23.10
C PHE A 45 0.58 3.30 -23.82
N SER A 46 -0.48 2.57 -24.18
CA SER A 46 -1.67 3.11 -24.84
C SER A 46 -2.90 2.84 -23.97
N LEU A 47 -3.63 3.90 -23.62
CA LEU A 47 -4.83 3.78 -22.79
C LEU A 47 -5.90 2.87 -23.42
N PRO A 48 -6.26 3.01 -24.72
CA PRO A 48 -7.20 2.10 -25.36
C PRO A 48 -6.80 0.62 -25.27
N LEU A 49 -5.53 0.31 -25.53
CA LEU A 49 -5.04 -1.07 -25.46
C LEU A 49 -5.01 -1.58 -24.01
N THR A 50 -4.62 -0.73 -23.05
CA THR A 50 -4.66 -1.08 -21.62
C THR A 50 -6.06 -1.44 -21.18
N MET A 51 -7.05 -0.62 -21.53
CA MET A 51 -8.46 -0.87 -21.19
C MET A 51 -8.99 -2.14 -21.86
N ALA A 52 -8.58 -2.43 -23.11
CA ALA A 52 -8.94 -3.67 -23.79
C ALA A 52 -8.39 -4.91 -23.08
N GLN A 53 -7.14 -4.86 -22.59
CA GLN A 53 -6.55 -5.94 -21.81
C GLN A 53 -7.24 -6.12 -20.45
N LEU A 54 -7.58 -5.03 -19.76
CA LEU A 54 -8.33 -5.08 -18.51
C LEU A 54 -9.73 -5.69 -18.70
N ALA A 55 -10.43 -5.31 -19.77
CA ALA A 55 -11.74 -5.88 -20.10
C ALA A 55 -11.64 -7.39 -20.36
N ASN A 56 -10.61 -7.83 -21.11
CA ASN A 56 -10.38 -9.24 -21.35
C ASN A 56 -10.05 -10.01 -20.06
N LEU A 57 -9.25 -9.42 -19.18
CA LEU A 57 -8.89 -10.00 -17.89
C LEU A 57 -10.13 -10.15 -16.98
N ALA A 58 -10.98 -9.12 -16.93
CA ALA A 58 -12.20 -9.14 -16.14
C ALA A 58 -13.17 -10.23 -16.61
N ASP A 59 -13.38 -10.34 -17.93
CA ASP A 59 -14.24 -11.38 -18.52
C ASP A 59 -13.72 -12.79 -18.19
N ARG A 60 -12.41 -13.01 -18.35
CA ARG A 60 -11.76 -14.28 -17.96
C ARG A 60 -11.83 -14.58 -16.48
N TYR A 61 -11.76 -13.56 -15.61
CA TYR A 61 -11.87 -13.73 -14.16
C TYR A 61 -13.29 -14.15 -13.75
N VAL A 62 -14.32 -13.50 -14.32
CA VAL A 62 -15.72 -13.83 -14.04
C VAL A 62 -16.09 -15.22 -14.57
N ALA A 63 -15.61 -15.57 -15.77
CA ALA A 63 -15.84 -16.90 -16.36
C ALA A 63 -15.04 -18.04 -15.68
N ALA A 64 -14.06 -17.72 -14.84
CA ALA A 64 -13.23 -18.71 -14.18
C ALA A 64 -13.95 -19.38 -12.99
N ASN A 65 -13.59 -20.63 -12.69
CA ASN A 65 -14.05 -21.31 -11.48
C ASN A 65 -13.44 -20.70 -10.21
N ALA A 66 -14.04 -21.02 -9.05
CA ALA A 66 -13.63 -20.46 -7.75
C ALA A 66 -12.15 -20.68 -7.41
N ALA A 67 -11.57 -21.83 -7.79
CA ALA A 67 -10.16 -22.12 -7.56
C ALA A 67 -9.23 -21.17 -8.34
N ARG A 68 -9.54 -20.92 -9.62
CA ARG A 68 -8.77 -20.00 -10.46
C ARG A 68 -8.92 -18.54 -10.04
N GLN A 69 -10.12 -18.14 -9.59
CA GLN A 69 -10.33 -16.82 -9.00
C GLN A 69 -9.50 -16.65 -7.71
N GLY A 70 -9.48 -17.66 -6.85
CA GLY A 70 -8.64 -17.67 -5.65
C GLY A 70 -7.15 -17.52 -5.96
N GLN A 71 -6.65 -18.25 -6.96
CA GLN A 71 -5.26 -18.12 -7.43
C GLN A 71 -4.96 -16.71 -7.96
N PHE A 72 -5.85 -16.15 -8.79
CA PHE A 72 -5.69 -14.78 -9.28
C PHE A 72 -5.62 -13.76 -8.15
N ASN A 73 -6.53 -13.86 -7.18
CA ASN A 73 -6.55 -12.99 -6.01
C ASN A 73 -5.26 -13.11 -5.21
N GLN A 74 -4.76 -14.34 -5.00
CA GLN A 74 -3.50 -14.56 -4.31
C GLN A 74 -2.32 -13.92 -5.06
N ILE A 75 -2.23 -14.08 -6.39
CA ILE A 75 -1.18 -13.47 -7.20
C ILE A 75 -1.24 -11.94 -7.10
N MET A 76 -2.44 -11.35 -7.22
CA MET A 76 -2.62 -9.90 -7.12
C MET A 76 -2.27 -9.38 -5.72
N THR A 77 -2.69 -10.06 -4.66
CA THR A 77 -2.35 -9.70 -3.28
C THR A 77 -0.84 -9.82 -3.03
N CYS A 78 -0.19 -10.90 -3.48
CA CYS A 78 1.25 -11.07 -3.36
C CYS A 78 2.01 -10.00 -4.16
N GLY A 79 1.57 -9.68 -5.38
CA GLY A 79 2.16 -8.63 -6.20
C GLY A 79 2.04 -7.25 -5.55
N PHE A 80 0.87 -6.91 -5.02
CA PHE A 80 0.65 -5.68 -4.27
C PHE A 80 1.50 -5.62 -3.00
N ALA A 81 1.55 -6.70 -2.22
CA ALA A 81 2.37 -6.79 -1.02
C ALA A 81 3.86 -6.61 -1.34
N ALA A 82 4.36 -7.24 -2.40
CA ALA A 82 5.74 -7.10 -2.84
C ALA A 82 6.06 -5.65 -3.27
N ALA A 83 5.17 -5.03 -4.06
CA ALA A 83 5.32 -3.63 -4.45
C ALA A 83 5.29 -2.69 -3.23
N PHE A 84 4.37 -2.91 -2.30
CA PHE A 84 4.28 -2.16 -1.06
C PHE A 84 5.55 -2.29 -0.22
N LEU A 85 6.03 -3.51 0.02
CA LEU A 85 7.27 -3.76 0.76
C LEU A 85 8.48 -3.10 0.08
N GLY A 86 8.56 -3.19 -1.25
CA GLY A 86 9.60 -2.52 -2.03
C GLY A 86 9.59 -1.00 -1.82
N VAL A 87 8.44 -0.36 -2.02
CA VAL A 87 8.28 1.09 -1.81
C VAL A 87 8.56 1.48 -0.36
N SER A 88 8.03 0.74 0.62
CA SER A 88 8.24 0.97 2.04
C SER A 88 9.71 0.84 2.44
N PHE A 89 10.45 -0.11 1.86
CA PHE A 89 11.88 -0.28 2.10
C PHE A 89 12.68 0.95 1.63
N PHE A 90 12.40 1.46 0.44
CA PHE A 90 13.04 2.69 -0.05
C PHE A 90 12.63 3.93 0.77
N ARG A 91 11.41 3.95 1.30
CA ARG A 91 10.85 5.04 2.14
C ARG A 91 11.01 4.82 3.64
N ARG A 92 11.89 3.91 4.07
CA ARG A 92 12.12 3.56 5.49
C ARG A 92 12.52 4.76 6.37
N ALA A 93 13.20 5.76 5.79
CA ALA A 93 13.57 6.98 6.51
C ALA A 93 12.34 7.81 6.94
N GLY A 94 11.25 7.77 6.17
CA GLY A 94 9.99 8.41 6.55
C GLY A 94 9.29 7.72 7.73
N PHE A 95 9.45 6.40 7.85
CA PHE A 95 8.94 5.63 8.98
C PHE A 95 9.70 5.94 10.28
N ALA A 96 11.04 6.01 10.21
CA ALA A 96 11.87 6.40 11.35
C ALA A 96 11.52 7.80 11.87
N ARG A 97 11.34 8.78 10.96
CA ARG A 97 10.91 10.15 11.33
C ARG A 97 9.50 10.23 11.92
N ALA A 98 8.60 9.33 11.53
CA ALA A 98 7.25 9.27 12.09
C ALA A 98 7.27 8.84 13.57
N LEU A 99 8.27 8.05 13.98
CA LEU A 99 8.46 7.55 15.34
C LEU A 99 9.35 8.46 16.20
N GLU A 100 10.34 9.12 15.60
CA GLU A 100 11.27 10.01 16.33
C GLU A 100 10.58 11.29 16.85
N SER A 101 9.53 11.77 16.17
CA SER A 101 8.80 12.97 16.63
C SER A 101 8.04 12.81 17.95
N THR A 102 7.96 11.59 18.49
CA THR A 102 7.36 11.31 19.79
C THR A 102 8.32 11.58 20.96
N ASP A 103 9.63 11.67 20.72
CA ASP A 103 10.62 11.92 21.78
C ASP A 103 10.79 13.41 22.12
N HIS A 104 10.20 14.31 21.33
CA HIS A 104 10.34 15.77 21.48
C HIS A 104 9.02 16.51 21.74
N ALA A 105 7.92 15.79 21.96
CA ALA A 105 6.58 16.35 22.22
C ALA A 105 6.04 15.90 23.59
#